data_AF-A0A7W9ZLG3-F1
#
_entry.id   AF-A0A7W9ZLG3-F1
#
_cell.length_a   1.000
_cell.length_b   1.000
_cell.length_c   1.000
_cell.angle_alpha   90.00
_cell.angle_beta   90.00
_cell.angle_gamma   90.00
#
_symmetry.space_group_name_H-M   'P 1'
#
loop_
_entity.id
_entity.type
_entity.pdbx_description
1 polymer ?
#
loop_
_entity_poly.entity_id
_entity_poly.type
_entity_poly.pdbx_seq_one_letter_code
_entity_poly.pdbx_strand_id
1 'polypeptide(L)'
;MKFYFLLQIILILLSNSSLLFGQSQLIEKEDSLLLYKEGKFKEAILNTLEEIRLNPSNLDARTILIWSLIAIGEYKRAEKEAIIGLGIKKYDIRIIQALGEAYFFQKNYENALKYFQEYISLDSKGARIIKVYNLIADSFYELKRYNEADFAYEYALRFSPNNQNLLIKLARSRINAKNKILAEEALIKLLTISPNNLEAKNLLEELKKSNNKP
;
A
#
# COMPACT_ATOMS: atom_id res chain seq x y z
N MET A 1 30.20 -46.45 -47.46
CA MET A 1 28.94 -46.56 -46.67
C MET A 1 29.10 -46.21 -45.18
N LYS A 2 30.12 -46.70 -44.46
CA LYS A 2 30.26 -46.44 -43.00
C LYS A 2 30.45 -44.96 -42.60
N PHE A 3 31.08 -44.14 -43.45
CA PHE A 3 31.35 -42.72 -43.16
C PHE A 3 30.10 -41.82 -43.24
N TYR A 4 29.19 -42.11 -44.17
CA TYR A 4 27.94 -41.37 -44.36
C TYR A 4 26.97 -41.59 -43.19
N PHE A 5 26.98 -42.81 -42.64
CA PHE A 5 26.16 -43.19 -41.49
C PHE A 5 26.62 -42.48 -40.20
N LEU A 6 27.94 -42.32 -40.02
CA LEU A 6 28.49 -41.59 -38.87
C LEU A 6 28.15 -40.09 -38.92
N LEU A 7 28.18 -39.49 -40.11
CA LEU A 7 27.84 -38.08 -40.32
C LEU A 7 26.35 -37.79 -40.03
N GLN A 8 25.45 -38.70 -40.42
CA GLN A 8 24.02 -38.59 -40.10
C GLN A 8 23.75 -38.67 -38.59
N ILE A 9 24.45 -39.54 -37.87
CA ILE A 9 24.29 -39.66 -36.41
C ILE A 9 24.75 -38.39 -35.69
N ILE A 10 25.86 -37.78 -36.14
CA ILE A 10 26.37 -36.52 -35.55
C ILE A 10 25.41 -35.35 -35.83
N LEU A 11 24.83 -35.26 -37.03
CA LEU A 11 23.83 -34.25 -37.38
C LEU A 11 22.54 -34.38 -36.57
N ILE A 12 22.07 -35.61 -36.30
CA ILE A 12 20.90 -35.87 -35.46
C ILE A 12 21.18 -35.53 -33.98
N LEU A 13 22.39 -35.78 -33.49
CA LEU A 13 22.79 -35.39 -32.13
C LEU A 13 22.90 -33.87 -31.97
N LEU A 14 23.36 -33.15 -33.00
CA LEU A 14 23.43 -31.68 -33.01
C LEU A 14 22.06 -31.00 -33.19
N SER A 15 21.12 -31.63 -33.91
CA SER A 15 19.73 -31.14 -33.99
C SER A 15 18.93 -31.41 -32.71
N ASN A 16 19.24 -32.49 -31.99
CA ASN A 16 18.61 -32.79 -30.71
C ASN A 16 19.19 -31.95 -29.56
N SER A 17 20.47 -31.59 -29.59
CA SER A 17 21.05 -30.69 -28.58
C SER A 17 20.54 -29.26 -28.71
N SER A 18 20.21 -28.81 -29.93
CA SER A 18 19.56 -27.52 -30.19
C SER A 18 18.06 -27.53 -29.83
N LEU A 19 17.37 -28.67 -29.96
CA LEU A 19 16.00 -28.83 -29.41
C LEU A 19 15.97 -28.88 -27.88
N LEU A 20 16.99 -29.43 -27.23
CA LEU A 20 17.14 -29.45 -25.77
C LEU A 20 17.53 -28.08 -25.19
N PHE A 21 18.18 -27.22 -25.97
CA PHE A 21 18.43 -25.81 -25.59
C PHE A 21 17.23 -24.88 -25.88
N GLY A 22 16.30 -25.31 -26.73
CA GLY A 22 15.05 -24.61 -27.04
C GLY A 22 13.93 -24.83 -26.00
N GLN A 23 14.07 -25.83 -25.13
CA GLN A 23 13.41 -25.84 -23.81
C GLN A 23 14.20 -24.92 -22.88
N SER A 24 14.27 -23.64 -23.23
CA SER A 24 14.70 -22.61 -22.29
C SER A 24 13.82 -22.73 -21.06
N GLN A 25 14.37 -23.28 -19.99
CA GLN A 25 13.99 -23.02 -18.60
C GLN A 25 12.58 -22.43 -18.47
N LEU A 26 11.55 -23.27 -18.55
CA LEU A 26 10.32 -23.02 -17.81
C LEU A 26 10.71 -23.16 -16.33
N ILE A 27 11.51 -22.21 -15.83
CA ILE A 27 11.49 -21.89 -14.41
C ILE A 27 10.03 -21.53 -14.22
N GLU A 28 9.29 -22.40 -13.55
CA GLU A 28 7.92 -22.13 -13.14
C GLU A 28 8.00 -20.85 -12.30
N LYS A 29 7.71 -19.74 -12.98
CA LYS A 29 8.01 -18.42 -12.48
C LYS A 29 7.06 -18.19 -11.32
N GLU A 30 7.63 -18.01 -10.14
CA GLU A 30 6.85 -17.86 -8.91
C GLU A 30 5.79 -16.76 -9.09
N ASP A 31 4.56 -17.06 -8.69
CA ASP A 31 3.42 -16.17 -8.90
C ASP A 31 3.71 -14.77 -8.33
N SER A 32 3.49 -13.74 -9.14
CA SER A 32 3.80 -12.35 -8.79
C SER A 32 3.14 -11.92 -7.48
N LEU A 33 1.91 -12.40 -7.21
CA LEU A 33 1.19 -12.07 -5.97
C LEU A 33 1.79 -12.80 -4.77
N LEU A 34 2.26 -14.04 -4.93
CA LEU A 34 2.99 -14.77 -3.89
C LEU A 34 4.28 -14.06 -3.53
N LEU A 35 5.12 -13.71 -4.51
CA LEU A 35 6.35 -12.95 -4.29
C LEU A 35 6.11 -11.65 -3.52
N TYR A 36 5.07 -10.90 -3.90
CA TYR A 36 4.67 -9.69 -3.18
C TYR A 36 4.29 -9.98 -1.73
N LYS A 37 3.50 -11.04 -1.48
CA LYS A 37 3.08 -11.42 -0.11
C LYS A 37 4.25 -11.88 0.76
N GLU A 38 5.28 -12.46 0.17
CA GLU A 38 6.51 -12.86 0.86
C GLU A 38 7.50 -11.69 1.09
N GLY A 39 7.18 -10.50 0.59
CA GLY A 39 8.06 -9.33 0.69
C GLY A 39 9.21 -9.32 -0.33
N LYS A 40 9.22 -10.26 -1.27
CA LYS A 40 10.15 -10.34 -2.42
C LYS A 40 9.77 -9.33 -3.50
N PHE A 41 9.75 -8.04 -3.14
CA PHE A 41 9.18 -6.97 -3.97
C PHE A 41 9.95 -6.75 -5.27
N LYS A 42 11.29 -6.92 -5.25
CA LYS A 42 12.11 -6.74 -6.46
C LYS A 42 11.86 -7.85 -7.46
N GLU A 43 11.73 -9.09 -7.01
CA GLU A 43 11.35 -10.23 -7.83
C GLU A 43 9.93 -10.05 -8.38
N ALA A 44 8.97 -9.64 -7.54
CA ALA A 44 7.60 -9.35 -7.98
C ALA A 44 7.55 -8.26 -9.07
N ILE A 45 8.38 -7.22 -8.97
CA ILE A 45 8.51 -6.19 -10.02
C ILE A 45 9.00 -6.80 -11.34
N LEU A 46 10.07 -7.61 -11.30
CA LEU A 46 10.58 -8.25 -12.52
C LEU A 46 9.54 -9.20 -13.12
N ASN A 47 8.77 -9.87 -12.27
CA ASN A 47 7.75 -10.81 -12.71
C ASN A 47 6.59 -10.11 -13.42
N THR A 48 6.03 -9.10 -12.77
CA THR A 48 4.94 -8.28 -13.29
C THR A 48 5.33 -7.49 -14.54
N LEU A 49 6.56 -7.00 -14.67
CA LEU A 49 7.02 -6.31 -15.88
C LEU A 49 6.98 -7.22 -17.11
N GLU A 50 7.35 -8.49 -16.96
CA GLU A 50 7.26 -9.47 -18.04
C GLU A 50 5.82 -9.85 -18.36
N GLU A 51 4.97 -10.04 -17.34
CA GLU A 51 3.53 -10.28 -17.53
C GLU A 51 2.85 -9.13 -18.29
N ILE A 52 3.21 -7.88 -17.98
CA ILE A 52 2.74 -6.69 -18.66
C ILE A 52 3.32 -6.58 -20.07
N ARG A 53 4.58 -7.01 -20.29
CA ARG A 53 5.18 -7.07 -21.63
C ARG A 53 4.41 -8.02 -22.54
N LEU A 54 3.99 -9.17 -22.01
CA LEU A 54 3.20 -10.18 -22.73
C LEU A 54 1.74 -9.76 -22.91
N ASN A 55 1.15 -9.12 -21.89
CA ASN A 55 -0.20 -8.59 -21.94
C ASN A 55 -0.26 -7.19 -21.28
N PRO A 56 -0.16 -6.11 -22.09
CA PRO A 56 -0.17 -4.74 -21.56
C PRO A 56 -1.45 -4.35 -20.81
N SER A 57 -2.56 -5.06 -21.07
CA SER A 57 -3.86 -4.83 -20.42
C SER A 57 -4.05 -5.61 -19.11
N ASN A 58 -3.05 -6.39 -18.68
CA ASN A 58 -3.11 -7.17 -17.44
C ASN A 58 -3.11 -6.26 -16.20
N LEU A 59 -4.31 -5.94 -15.70
CA LEU A 59 -4.50 -5.08 -14.54
C LEU A 59 -4.05 -5.73 -13.23
N ASP A 60 -4.07 -7.06 -13.13
CA ASP A 60 -3.65 -7.77 -11.92
C ASP A 60 -2.14 -7.67 -11.74
N ALA A 61 -1.37 -7.96 -12.79
CA ALA A 61 0.07 -7.76 -12.84
C ALA A 61 0.44 -6.30 -12.55
N ARG A 62 -0.25 -5.35 -13.17
CA ARG A 62 -0.02 -3.91 -12.96
C ARG A 62 -0.32 -3.48 -11.53
N THR A 63 -1.38 -4.02 -10.93
CA THR A 63 -1.71 -3.74 -9.52
C THR A 63 -0.59 -4.22 -8.59
N ILE A 64 -0.08 -5.43 -8.81
CA ILE A 64 1.03 -5.99 -8.02
C ILE A 64 2.32 -5.20 -8.24
N LEU A 65 2.59 -4.76 -9.47
CA LEU A 65 3.71 -3.87 -9.80
C LEU A 65 3.64 -2.58 -8.98
N ILE A 66 2.48 -1.91 -8.98
CA ILE A 66 2.28 -0.65 -8.24
C ILE A 66 2.48 -0.87 -6.73
N TRP A 67 1.90 -1.92 -6.16
CA TRP A 67 2.08 -2.23 -4.73
C TRP A 67 3.55 -2.51 -4.38
N SER A 68 4.25 -3.28 -5.22
CA SER A 68 5.67 -3.58 -5.02
C SER A 68 6.54 -2.32 -5.14
N LEU A 69 6.24 -1.43 -6.08
CA LEU A 69 6.91 -0.13 -6.23
C LEU A 69 6.71 0.75 -5.00
N ILE A 70 5.49 0.82 -4.45
CA ILE A 70 5.22 1.54 -3.19
C ILE A 70 6.04 0.94 -2.05
N ALA A 71 6.09 -0.39 -1.93
CA ALA A 71 6.81 -1.07 -0.86
C ALA A 71 8.33 -0.79 -0.85
N ILE A 72 8.93 -0.56 -2.02
CA ILE A 72 10.36 -0.22 -2.14
C ILE A 72 10.64 1.29 -2.20
N GLY A 73 9.62 2.15 -2.05
CA GLY A 73 9.80 3.60 -2.04
C GLY A 73 9.78 4.29 -3.41
N GLU A 74 9.50 3.56 -4.49
CA GLU A 74 9.49 4.08 -5.87
C GLU A 74 8.15 4.74 -6.23
N TYR A 75 7.71 5.70 -5.40
CA TYR A 75 6.36 6.26 -5.45
C TYR A 75 6.04 7.00 -6.76
N LYS A 76 7.04 7.67 -7.36
CA LYS A 76 6.88 8.34 -8.67
C LYS A 76 6.68 7.34 -9.81
N ARG A 77 7.29 6.17 -9.69
CA ARG A 77 7.12 5.10 -10.68
C ARG A 77 5.77 4.40 -10.47
N ALA A 78 5.38 4.18 -9.22
CA ALA A 78 4.04 3.69 -8.87
C ALA A 78 2.92 4.61 -9.40
N GLU A 79 3.07 5.93 -9.28
CA GLU A 79 2.15 6.93 -9.86
C GLU A 79 1.99 6.75 -11.38
N LYS A 80 3.11 6.65 -12.12
CA LYS A 80 3.09 6.46 -13.57
C LYS A 80 2.35 5.17 -13.97
N GLU A 81 2.68 4.05 -13.32
CA GLU A 81 2.04 2.76 -13.60
C GLU A 81 0.55 2.78 -13.25
N ALA A 82 0.16 3.46 -12.17
CA ALA A 82 -1.24 3.63 -11.81
C ALA A 82 -2.02 4.45 -12.83
N ILE A 83 -1.46 5.56 -13.34
CA ILE A 83 -2.08 6.37 -14.40
C ILE A 83 -2.31 5.52 -15.67
N ILE A 84 -1.33 4.70 -16.06
CA ILE A 84 -1.49 3.77 -17.19
C ILE A 84 -2.62 2.77 -16.91
N GLY A 85 -2.66 2.20 -15.70
CA GLY A 85 -3.70 1.25 -15.29
C GLY A 85 -5.11 1.84 -15.33
N LEU A 86 -5.28 3.08 -14.86
CA LEU A 86 -6.55 3.79 -14.93
C LEU A 86 -6.92 4.20 -16.36
N GLY A 87 -5.93 4.34 -17.25
CA GLY A 87 -6.18 4.48 -18.69
C GLY A 87 -6.79 3.23 -19.33
N ILE A 88 -6.48 2.03 -18.82
CA ILE A 88 -7.05 0.75 -19.27
C ILE A 88 -8.45 0.54 -18.64
N LYS A 89 -8.57 0.76 -17.32
CA LYS A 89 -9.85 0.67 -16.60
C LYS A 89 -9.97 1.84 -15.63
N LYS A 90 -10.81 2.80 -16.01
CA LYS A 90 -11.00 4.07 -15.29
C LYS A 90 -11.32 3.89 -13.80
N TYR A 91 -12.11 2.88 -13.45
CA TYR A 91 -12.56 2.63 -12.08
C TYR A 91 -12.07 1.26 -11.57
N ASP A 92 -10.75 1.02 -11.60
CA ASP A 92 -10.16 -0.07 -10.83
C ASP A 92 -9.83 0.42 -9.41
N ILE A 93 -10.63 -0.06 -8.46
CA ILE A 93 -10.55 0.39 -7.07
C ILE A 93 -9.19 0.13 -6.40
N ARG A 94 -8.49 -0.94 -6.80
CA ARG A 94 -7.18 -1.31 -6.24
C ARG A 94 -6.12 -0.30 -6.70
N ILE A 95 -6.20 0.11 -7.97
CA ILE A 95 -5.29 1.07 -8.57
C ILE A 95 -5.58 2.48 -8.04
N ILE A 96 -6.86 2.88 -7.90
CA ILE A 96 -7.24 4.16 -7.28
C ILE A 96 -6.69 4.27 -5.86
N GLN A 97 -6.86 3.21 -5.05
CA GLN A 97 -6.29 3.17 -3.70
C GLN A 97 -4.77 3.30 -3.70
N ALA A 98 -4.09 2.55 -4.57
CA ALA A 98 -2.64 2.55 -4.66
C ALA A 98 -2.09 3.89 -5.19
N LEU A 99 -2.81 4.58 -6.07
CA LEU A 99 -2.45 5.92 -6.54
C LEU A 99 -2.57 6.96 -5.42
N GLY A 100 -3.63 6.91 -4.62
CA GLY A 100 -3.75 7.73 -3.41
C GLY A 100 -2.59 7.50 -2.44
N GLU A 101 -2.21 6.24 -2.23
CA GLU A 101 -1.07 5.87 -1.40
C GLU A 101 0.28 6.36 -1.97
N ALA A 102 0.48 6.25 -3.29
CA ALA A 102 1.67 6.80 -3.94
C ALA A 102 1.76 8.33 -3.76
N TYR A 103 0.65 9.06 -3.91
CA TYR A 103 0.65 10.51 -3.64
C TYR A 103 0.90 10.85 -2.17
N PHE A 104 0.34 10.06 -1.25
CA PHE A 104 0.56 10.24 0.18
C PHE A 104 2.05 10.16 0.55
N PHE A 105 2.74 9.12 0.09
CA PHE A 105 4.17 8.95 0.38
C PHE A 105 5.07 9.96 -0.35
N GLN A 106 4.60 10.55 -1.45
CA GLN A 106 5.23 11.70 -2.07
C GLN A 106 4.98 13.02 -1.32
N LYS A 107 4.27 12.99 -0.19
CA LYS A 107 3.81 14.17 0.58
C LYS A 107 2.87 15.08 -0.21
N ASN A 108 2.24 14.57 -1.27
CA ASN A 108 1.23 15.27 -2.04
C ASN A 108 -0.16 14.93 -1.48
N TYR A 109 -0.43 15.45 -0.28
CA TYR A 109 -1.60 15.09 0.51
C TYR A 109 -2.93 15.48 -0.15
N GLU A 110 -2.97 16.60 -0.88
CA GLU A 110 -4.20 17.03 -1.59
C GLU A 110 -4.59 16.05 -2.70
N ASN A 111 -3.63 15.60 -3.52
CA ASN A 111 -3.92 14.57 -4.52
C ASN A 111 -4.23 13.21 -3.87
N ALA A 112 -3.55 12.86 -2.78
CA ALA A 112 -3.85 11.63 -2.04
C ALA A 112 -5.32 11.61 -1.59
N LEU A 113 -5.78 12.71 -0.97
CA LEU A 113 -7.15 12.88 -0.52
C LEU A 113 -8.17 12.74 -1.66
N LYS A 114 -7.89 13.30 -2.85
CA LYS A 114 -8.76 13.16 -4.02
C LYS A 114 -9.00 11.69 -4.39
N TYR A 115 -7.94 10.88 -4.49
CA TYR A 115 -8.07 9.46 -4.86
C TYR A 115 -8.64 8.62 -3.73
N PHE A 116 -8.38 8.97 -2.47
CA PHE A 116 -9.03 8.28 -1.34
C PHE A 116 -10.53 8.59 -1.25
N GLN A 117 -10.95 9.81 -1.58
CA GLN A 117 -12.37 10.15 -1.69
C GLN A 117 -13.03 9.35 -2.82
N GLU A 118 -12.36 9.21 -3.96
CA GLU A 118 -12.83 8.36 -5.06
C GLU A 118 -12.94 6.90 -4.62
N TYR A 119 -11.94 6.36 -3.90
CA TYR A 119 -12.00 5.01 -3.34
C TYR A 119 -13.24 4.81 -2.45
N ILE A 120 -13.51 5.73 -1.52
CA ILE A 120 -14.67 5.64 -0.61
C ILE A 120 -15.99 5.67 -1.38
N SER A 121 -16.05 6.43 -2.48
CA SER A 121 -17.25 6.48 -3.32
C SER A 121 -17.54 5.17 -4.06
N LEU A 122 -16.50 4.38 -4.34
CA LEU A 122 -16.62 3.07 -5.00
C LEU A 122 -16.82 1.93 -4.01
N ASP A 123 -16.18 1.99 -2.84
CA ASP A 123 -16.32 0.98 -1.80
C ASP A 123 -16.16 1.58 -0.39
N SER A 124 -17.31 1.86 0.22
CA SER A 124 -17.37 2.47 1.56
C SER A 124 -17.19 1.47 2.71
N LYS A 125 -17.09 0.17 2.45
CA LYS A 125 -16.94 -0.89 3.47
C LYS A 125 -15.91 -1.98 3.10
N GLY A 126 -15.03 -1.68 2.14
CA GLY A 126 -14.06 -2.62 1.61
C GLY A 126 -12.99 -3.05 2.59
N ALA A 127 -12.26 -4.11 2.23
CA ALA A 127 -11.17 -4.65 3.05
C ALA A 127 -10.05 -3.64 3.37
N ARG A 128 -9.90 -2.57 2.58
CA ARG A 128 -8.89 -1.52 2.81
C ARG A 128 -9.44 -0.27 3.48
N ILE A 129 -10.73 -0.21 3.84
CA ILE A 129 -11.39 1.02 4.31
C ILE A 129 -10.70 1.62 5.55
N ILE A 130 -10.24 0.78 6.47
CA ILE A 130 -9.52 1.21 7.67
C ILE A 130 -8.19 1.90 7.30
N LYS A 131 -7.44 1.30 6.37
CA LYS A 131 -6.17 1.85 5.87
C LYS A 131 -6.42 3.18 5.17
N VAL A 132 -7.47 3.26 4.34
CA VAL A 132 -7.80 4.48 3.60
C VAL A 132 -8.19 5.62 4.53
N TYR A 133 -9.08 5.40 5.52
CA TYR A 133 -9.41 6.45 6.49
C TYR A 133 -8.21 6.87 7.35
N ASN A 134 -7.33 5.94 7.72
CA ASN A 134 -6.07 6.30 8.41
C ASN A 134 -5.18 7.21 7.54
N LEU A 135 -5.02 6.89 6.25
CA LEU A 135 -4.23 7.72 5.34
C LEU A 135 -4.88 9.08 5.02
N ILE A 136 -6.22 9.14 4.97
CA ILE A 136 -6.97 10.41 4.88
C ILE A 136 -6.69 11.25 6.14
N ALA A 137 -6.78 10.65 7.31
CA ALA A 137 -6.55 11.33 8.58
C ALA A 137 -5.10 11.83 8.70
N ASP A 138 -4.12 11.00 8.34
CA ASP A 138 -2.71 11.38 8.27
C ASP A 138 -2.51 12.53 7.27
N SER A 139 -3.16 12.49 6.10
CA SER A 139 -3.07 13.55 5.09
C SER A 139 -3.59 14.89 5.64
N PHE A 140 -4.76 14.89 6.28
CA PHE A 140 -5.29 16.09 6.91
C PHE A 140 -4.41 16.59 8.06
N TYR A 141 -3.85 15.67 8.85
CA TYR A 141 -2.97 16.02 9.96
C TYR A 141 -1.70 16.73 9.47
N GLU A 142 -1.06 16.23 8.40
CA GLU A 142 0.12 16.86 7.78
C GLU A 142 -0.21 18.23 7.15
N LEU A 143 -1.44 18.39 6.63
CA LEU A 143 -1.97 19.68 6.17
C LEU A 143 -2.39 20.62 7.31
N LYS A 144 -2.19 20.23 8.58
CA LYS A 144 -2.60 20.96 9.79
C LYS A 144 -4.13 21.16 9.91
N ARG A 145 -4.90 20.34 9.19
CA ARG A 145 -6.36 20.30 9.19
C ARG A 145 -6.84 19.31 10.25
N TYR A 146 -6.56 19.64 11.50
CA TYR A 146 -6.66 18.71 12.62
C TYR A 146 -8.09 18.28 12.96
N ASN A 147 -9.10 19.12 12.67
CA ASN A 147 -10.50 18.75 12.87
C ASN A 147 -10.95 17.70 11.83
N GLU A 148 -10.55 17.85 10.57
CA GLU A 148 -10.85 16.85 9.54
C GLU A 148 -10.10 15.53 9.77
N ALA A 149 -8.86 15.61 10.27
CA ALA A 149 -8.11 14.43 10.70
C ALA A 149 -8.81 13.70 11.86
N ASP A 150 -9.33 14.42 12.85
CA ASP A 150 -10.12 13.87 13.97
C ASP A 150 -11.29 13.03 13.46
N PHE A 151 -12.13 13.60 12.59
CA PHE A 151 -13.24 12.86 11.98
C PHE A 151 -12.78 11.60 11.25
N ALA A 152 -11.74 11.70 10.41
CA ALA A 152 -11.25 10.55 9.65
C ALA A 152 -10.68 9.42 10.55
N TYR A 153 -9.97 9.76 11.63
CA TYR A 153 -9.54 8.79 12.62
C TYR A 153 -10.72 8.12 13.34
N GLU A 154 -11.75 8.88 13.73
CA GLU A 154 -12.96 8.30 14.31
C GLU A 154 -13.63 7.31 13.37
N TYR A 155 -13.72 7.62 12.07
CA TYR A 155 -14.26 6.69 11.07
C TYR A 155 -13.43 5.41 10.97
N ALA A 156 -12.09 5.50 10.96
CA ALA A 156 -11.24 4.31 10.99
C ALA A 156 -11.47 3.47 12.26
N LEU A 157 -11.64 4.11 13.42
CA LEU A 157 -11.90 3.47 14.70
C LEU A 157 -13.28 2.80 14.79
N ARG A 158 -14.28 3.21 14.01
CA ARG A 158 -15.58 2.48 13.95
C ARG A 158 -15.41 1.03 13.50
N PHE A 159 -14.43 0.76 12.63
CA PHE A 159 -14.11 -0.58 12.15
C PHE A 159 -13.06 -1.30 13.02
N SER A 160 -12.27 -0.55 13.80
CA SER A 160 -11.27 -1.11 14.71
C SER A 160 -11.23 -0.35 16.04
N PRO A 161 -12.25 -0.52 16.92
CA PRO A 161 -12.46 0.35 18.07
C PRO A 161 -11.33 0.40 19.11
N ASN A 162 -10.51 -0.63 19.13
CA ASN A 162 -9.41 -0.83 20.08
C ASN A 162 -8.03 -0.72 19.43
N ASN A 163 -7.94 -0.18 18.21
CA ASN A 163 -6.67 0.02 17.54
C ASN A 163 -5.86 1.11 18.25
N GLN A 164 -4.83 0.69 19.00
CA GLN A 164 -4.02 1.59 19.82
C GLN A 164 -3.32 2.68 18.99
N ASN A 165 -2.82 2.33 17.80
CA ASN A 165 -2.16 3.28 16.91
C ASN A 165 -3.13 4.34 16.37
N LEU A 166 -4.38 3.98 16.07
CA LEU A 166 -5.40 4.96 15.68
C LEU A 166 -5.83 5.84 16.86
N LEU A 167 -5.95 5.27 18.07
CA LEU A 167 -6.33 6.03 19.26
C LEU A 167 -5.28 7.09 19.64
N ILE A 168 -3.98 6.76 19.55
CA ILE A 168 -2.93 7.74 19.85
C ILE A 168 -2.86 8.85 18.80
N LYS A 169 -3.05 8.51 17.52
CA LYS A 169 -3.12 9.51 16.44
C LYS A 169 -4.35 10.42 16.57
N LEU A 170 -5.51 9.86 16.93
CA LEU A 170 -6.73 10.61 17.24
C LEU A 170 -6.46 11.62 18.37
N ALA A 171 -5.88 11.16 19.48
CA ALA A 171 -5.53 12.03 20.60
C ALA A 171 -4.60 13.18 20.17
N ARG A 172 -3.54 12.88 19.41
CA ARG A 172 -2.62 13.89 18.86
C ARG A 172 -3.35 14.91 17.98
N SER A 173 -4.26 14.44 17.12
CA SER A 173 -5.08 15.32 16.28
C SER A 173 -5.90 16.28 17.13
N ARG A 174 -6.58 15.77 18.16
CA ARG A 174 -7.42 16.56 19.07
C ARG A 174 -6.62 17.56 19.90
N ILE A 175 -5.43 17.18 20.35
CA ILE A 175 -4.50 18.10 21.04
C ILE A 175 -4.16 19.28 20.13
N ASN A 176 -3.78 19.01 18.87
CA ASN A 176 -3.43 20.06 17.92
C ASN A 176 -4.65 20.89 17.47
N ALA A 177 -5.83 20.29 17.42
CA ALA A 177 -7.10 20.99 17.24
C ALA A 177 -7.51 21.82 18.47
N LYS A 178 -6.74 21.78 19.57
CA LYS A 178 -7.03 22.41 20.87
C LYS A 178 -8.29 21.89 21.55
N ASN A 179 -8.80 20.72 21.14
CA ASN A 179 -9.93 20.06 21.77
C ASN A 179 -9.45 19.15 22.90
N LYS A 180 -9.13 19.77 24.03
CA LYS A 180 -8.50 19.08 25.17
C LYS A 180 -9.40 17.99 25.79
N ILE A 181 -10.71 18.23 25.85
CA ILE A 181 -11.67 17.29 26.44
C ILE A 181 -11.68 15.99 25.63
N LEU A 182 -11.91 16.09 24.31
CA LEU A 182 -11.93 14.90 23.46
C LEU A 182 -10.56 14.21 23.37
N ALA A 183 -9.46 14.97 23.49
CA ALA A 183 -8.12 14.40 23.55
C ALA A 183 -7.92 13.54 24.81
N GLU A 184 -8.34 14.04 25.97
CA GLU A 184 -8.30 13.30 27.24
C GLU A 184 -9.13 12.01 27.16
N GLU A 185 -10.34 12.07 26.60
CA GLU A 185 -11.18 10.89 26.39
C GLU A 185 -10.48 9.81 25.54
N ALA A 186 -9.84 10.21 24.43
CA ALA A 186 -9.11 9.29 23.56
C ALA A 186 -7.91 8.66 24.29
N LEU A 187 -7.17 9.45 25.07
CA LEU A 187 -6.02 8.97 25.86
C LEU A 187 -6.45 8.03 26.99
N ILE A 188 -7.54 8.35 27.69
CA ILE A 188 -8.11 7.48 28.73
C ILE A 188 -8.53 6.15 28.11
N LYS A 189 -9.26 6.16 26.98
CA LYS A 189 -9.64 4.94 26.27
C LYS A 189 -8.43 4.10 25.89
N LEU A 190 -7.37 4.72 25.38
CA LEU A 190 -6.12 4.04 25.06
C LEU A 190 -5.46 3.43 26.31
N LEU A 191 -5.42 4.15 27.43
CA LEU A 191 -4.87 3.67 28.70
C LEU A 191 -5.73 2.57 29.34
N THR A 192 -7.03 2.53 29.09
CA THR A 192 -7.89 1.38 29.49
C THR A 192 -7.48 0.11 28.74
N ILE A 193 -7.16 0.21 27.45
CA ILE A 193 -6.73 -0.93 26.62
C ILE A 193 -5.26 -1.30 26.89
N SER A 194 -4.42 -0.30 27.17
CA SER A 194 -2.98 -0.48 27.37
C SER A 194 -2.48 0.43 28.49
N PRO A 195 -2.64 -0.01 29.75
CA PRO A 195 -2.29 0.79 30.93
C PRO A 195 -0.81 1.19 31.01
N ASN A 196 0.07 0.54 30.25
CA ASN A 196 1.51 0.81 30.21
C ASN A 196 1.96 1.60 28.99
N ASN A 197 1.03 2.13 28.18
CA ASN A 197 1.39 2.98 27.05
C ASN A 197 2.00 4.30 27.56
N LEU A 198 3.34 4.41 27.49
CA LEU A 198 4.09 5.54 28.03
C LEU A 198 3.76 6.85 27.30
N GLU A 199 3.59 6.78 25.98
CA GLU A 199 3.25 7.94 25.15
C GLU A 199 1.91 8.55 25.56
N ALA A 200 0.89 7.71 25.77
CA ALA A 200 -0.43 8.16 26.19
C ALA A 200 -0.40 8.79 27.61
N LYS A 201 0.39 8.22 28.53
CA LYS A 201 0.60 8.80 29.87
C LYS A 201 1.22 10.20 29.77
N ASN A 202 2.30 10.34 29.01
CA ASN A 202 3.01 11.61 28.85
C ASN A 202 2.10 12.68 28.25
N LEU A 203 1.37 12.37 27.17
CA LEU A 203 0.42 13.31 26.55
C LEU A 203 -0.69 13.74 27.52
N LEU A 204 -1.20 12.81 28.34
CA LEU A 204 -2.24 13.12 29.33
C LEU A 204 -1.72 14.03 30.45
N GLU A 205 -0.50 13.78 30.93
CA GLU A 205 0.16 14.63 31.92
C GLU A 205 0.41 16.06 31.39
N GLU A 206 0.90 16.18 30.16
CA GLU A 206 1.11 17.48 29.49
C GLU A 206 -0.21 18.26 29.36
N LEU A 207 -1.28 17.57 28.96
CA LEU A 207 -2.61 18.16 28.80
C LEU A 207 -3.14 18.69 30.14
N LYS A 208 -2.99 17.93 31.23
CA LYS A 208 -3.38 18.36 32.59
C LYS A 208 -2.56 19.54 33.09
N LYS A 209 -1.24 19.55 32.88
CA LYS A 209 -0.38 20.69 33.24
C LYS A 209 -0.80 21.97 32.50
N SER A 210 -1.24 21.85 31.26
CA SER A 210 -1.71 22.99 30.46
C SER A 210 -3.08 23.54 30.90
N ASN A 211 -3.86 22.79 31.69
CA ASN A 211 -5.14 23.24 32.25
C ASN A 211 -4.99 23.94 33.61
N ASN A 212 -3.88 23.69 34.31
CA ASN A 212 -3.60 24.27 35.62
C ASN A 212 -2.77 25.55 35.56
N LYS A 213 -2.54 26.12 34.36
CA LYS A 213 -1.93 27.45 34.22
C LYS A 213 -3.05 28.50 34.13
N PRO A 214 -3.05 29.51 35.02
CA PRO A 214 -4.07 30.57 35.04
C PRO A 214 -4.06 31.41 33.77
#